data_AF-A0A350S326-F1
#
_entry.id   AF-A0A350S326-F1
#
_cell.length_a   1.000
_cell.length_b   1.000
_cell.length_c   1.000
_cell.angle_alpha   90.00
_cell.angle_beta   90.00
_cell.angle_gamma   90.00
#
_symmetry.space_group_name_H-M   'P 1'
#
loop_
_entity.id
_entity.type
_entity.pdbx_description
1 polymer ?
#
loop_
_entity_poly.entity_id
_entity_poly.type
_entity_poly.pdbx_seq_one_letter_code
_entity_poly.pdbx_strand_id
1 'polypeptide(L)'
;MNLPNKLTIFRVILIPFFVVFMLAPICPGYANYIAVAIFIVASLTDLLDGKIARKYNLVTDFGKFMDPLADKLLVCAAMICLIETGQLAAWIVIVIISREFIISGFRLVAADNGVVIAASYWGKFKTTFQMLMVIVLILNFDNCYFQLLGTVLTYIALVLTVVSLIDYLWKNRAVLKEQK
;
A
#
# COMPACT_ATOMS: atom_id res chain seq x y z
N MET A 1 15.86 19.30 7.72
CA MET A 1 15.00 18.11 7.49
C MET A 1 14.48 17.59 8.81
N ASN A 2 13.16 17.50 8.95
CA ASN A 2 12.50 17.01 10.16
C ASN A 2 12.61 15.48 10.26
N LEU A 3 12.42 14.96 11.48
CA LEU A 3 12.45 13.51 11.76
C LEU A 3 11.49 12.70 10.85
N PRO A 4 10.24 13.15 10.55
CA PRO A 4 9.35 12.44 9.64
C PRO A 4 9.94 12.28 8.24
N ASN A 5 10.44 13.35 7.62
CA ASN A 5 11.01 13.28 6.26
C ASN A 5 12.22 12.33 6.16
N LYS A 6 13.00 12.18 7.24
CA LYS A 6 14.10 11.21 7.28
C LYS A 6 13.56 9.77 7.26
N LEU A 7 12.46 9.49 7.96
CA LEU A 7 11.80 8.18 7.96
C LEU A 7 11.18 7.87 6.59
N THR A 8 10.57 8.85 5.93
CA THR A 8 10.05 8.69 4.56
C THR A 8 11.15 8.32 3.57
N ILE A 9 12.27 9.05 3.60
CA ILE A 9 13.42 8.77 2.70
C ILE A 9 14.03 7.41 3.03
N PHE A 10 14.17 7.08 4.31
CA PHE A 10 14.61 5.76 4.73
C PHE A 10 13.73 4.65 4.15
N ARG A 11 12.39 4.81 4.16
CA ARG A 11 11.47 3.87 3.54
C ARG A 11 11.70 3.73 2.05
N VAL A 12 11.82 4.84 1.33
CA VAL A 12 12.07 4.81 -0.12
C VAL A 12 13.37 4.07 -0.43
N ILE A 13 14.41 4.29 0.36
CA ILE A 13 15.69 3.58 0.25
C ILE A 13 15.53 2.08 0.53
N LEU A 14 14.68 1.67 1.48
CA LEU A 14 14.43 0.26 1.79
C LEU A 14 13.75 -0.52 0.65
N ILE A 15 13.02 0.14 -0.25
CA ILE A 15 12.28 -0.54 -1.33
C ILE A 15 13.21 -1.34 -2.26
N PRO A 16 14.30 -0.77 -2.82
CA PRO A 16 15.28 -1.55 -3.57
C PRO A 16 15.84 -2.76 -2.82
N PHE A 17 16.18 -2.61 -1.54
CA PHE A 17 16.67 -3.74 -0.73
C PHE A 17 15.59 -4.82 -0.58
N PHE A 18 14.36 -4.42 -0.31
CA PHE A 18 13.22 -5.33 -0.25
C PHE A 18 13.07 -6.12 -1.56
N VAL A 19 13.10 -5.46 -2.72
CA VAL A 19 12.99 -6.12 -4.03
C VAL A 19 14.14 -7.09 -4.26
N VAL A 20 15.37 -6.71 -3.89
CA VAL A 20 16.54 -7.57 -3.99
C VAL A 20 16.37 -8.84 -3.13
N PHE A 21 15.92 -8.72 -1.87
CA PHE A 21 15.68 -9.89 -1.03
C PHE A 21 14.50 -10.75 -1.49
N MET A 22 13.53 -10.19 -2.23
CA MET A 22 12.41 -10.95 -2.79
C MET A 22 12.78 -11.73 -4.05
N LEU A 23 13.60 -11.15 -4.92
CA LEU A 23 13.80 -11.68 -6.29
C LEU A 23 15.20 -12.23 -6.54
N ALA A 24 16.22 -11.70 -5.87
CA ALA A 24 17.58 -12.18 -6.08
C ALA A 24 17.79 -13.48 -5.27
N PRO A 25 18.53 -14.46 -5.81
CA PRO A 25 18.83 -15.73 -5.13
C PRO A 25 19.91 -15.54 -4.04
N ILE A 26 19.70 -14.56 -3.16
CA ILE A 26 20.61 -14.20 -2.07
C ILE A 26 20.05 -14.84 -0.81
N CYS A 27 20.85 -15.64 -0.10
CA CYS A 27 20.45 -16.36 1.11
C CYS A 27 19.22 -17.29 0.94
N PRO A 28 19.37 -18.42 0.21
CA PRO A 28 18.31 -19.40 0.03
C PRO A 28 17.69 -19.82 1.38
N GLY A 29 16.36 -19.74 1.48
CA GLY A 29 15.60 -20.10 2.67
C GLY A 29 15.40 -18.97 3.70
N TYR A 30 16.28 -17.98 3.78
CA TYR A 30 16.14 -16.85 4.72
C TYR A 30 15.65 -15.54 4.06
N ALA A 31 15.79 -15.43 2.74
CA ALA A 31 15.46 -14.22 1.97
C ALA A 31 14.04 -13.71 2.23
N ASN A 32 13.04 -14.60 2.24
CA ASN A 32 11.64 -14.26 2.48
C ASN A 32 11.39 -13.66 3.88
N TYR A 33 12.07 -14.18 4.91
CA TYR A 33 11.95 -13.64 6.27
C TYR A 33 12.58 -12.26 6.38
N ILE A 34 13.71 -12.04 5.70
CA ILE A 34 14.34 -10.72 5.64
C ILE A 34 13.45 -9.74 4.87
N ALA A 35 12.91 -10.15 3.72
CA ALA A 35 11.98 -9.34 2.93
C ALA A 35 10.73 -8.96 3.74
N VAL A 36 10.11 -9.90 4.45
CA VAL A 36 8.94 -9.59 5.28
C VAL A 36 9.31 -8.67 6.44
N ALA A 37 10.48 -8.86 7.07
CA ALA A 37 10.95 -7.98 8.13
C ALA A 37 11.16 -6.55 7.61
N ILE A 38 11.79 -6.39 6.44
CA ILE A 38 11.95 -5.07 5.80
C ILE A 38 10.58 -4.47 5.50
N PHE A 39 9.66 -5.23 4.93
CA PHE A 39 8.30 -4.75 4.61
C PHE A 39 7.56 -4.28 5.86
N ILE A 40 7.58 -5.07 6.95
CA ILE A 40 6.94 -4.72 8.22
C ILE A 40 7.57 -3.47 8.83
N VAL A 41 8.90 -3.38 8.89
CA VAL A 41 9.61 -2.20 9.41
C VAL A 41 9.30 -0.95 8.58
N ALA A 42 9.33 -1.08 7.25
CA ALA A 42 9.00 0.00 6.32
C ALA A 42 7.54 0.48 6.49
N SER A 43 6.61 -0.45 6.74
CA SER A 43 5.19 -0.14 6.95
C SER A 43 4.92 0.47 8.33
N LEU A 44 5.60 -0.01 9.37
CA LEU A 44 5.47 0.54 10.72
C LEU A 44 6.08 1.94 10.82
N THR A 45 7.17 2.21 10.10
CA THR A 45 7.75 3.57 10.08
C THR A 45 6.79 4.60 9.49
N ASP A 46 5.88 4.23 8.58
CA ASP A 46 4.79 5.11 8.05
C ASP A 46 3.73 5.45 9.10
N LEU A 47 3.37 4.46 9.91
CA LEU A 47 2.42 4.73 10.98
C LEU A 47 3.03 5.64 12.05
N LEU A 48 4.35 5.55 12.26
CA LEU A 48 5.07 6.35 13.24
C LEU A 48 5.34 7.77 12.74
N ASP A 49 5.86 7.96 11.53
CA ASP A 49 6.15 9.29 11.00
C ASP A 49 4.88 10.15 10.86
N GLY A 50 3.78 9.57 10.39
CA GLY A 50 2.48 10.24 10.29
C GLY A 50 1.86 10.58 11.66
N LYS A 51 2.15 9.79 12.71
CA LYS A 51 1.74 10.13 14.09
C LYS A 51 2.61 11.24 14.67
N ILE A 52 3.93 11.17 14.47
CA ILE A 52 4.89 12.16 14.97
C ILE A 52 4.67 13.51 14.28
N ALA A 53 4.53 13.53 12.95
CA ALA A 53 4.28 14.74 12.18
C ALA A 53 3.03 15.47 12.66
N ARG A 54 1.94 14.73 12.92
CA ARG A 54 0.68 15.28 13.47
C ARG A 54 0.81 15.74 14.92
N LYS A 55 1.51 14.98 15.77
CA LYS A 55 1.66 15.31 17.19
C LYS A 55 2.52 16.55 17.41
N TYR A 56 3.56 16.75 16.61
CA TYR A 56 4.51 17.84 16.77
C TYR A 56 4.28 19.00 15.78
N ASN A 57 3.20 18.97 14.99
CA ASN A 57 2.94 19.93 13.89
C ASN A 57 4.13 20.11 12.94
N LEU A 58 4.95 19.06 12.76
CA LEU A 58 6.14 19.06 11.90
C LEU A 58 5.81 18.72 10.45
N VAL A 59 4.64 19.14 9.99
CA VAL A 59 4.14 18.82 8.66
C VAL A 59 4.85 19.72 7.64
N THR A 60 5.60 19.11 6.73
CA THR A 60 6.28 19.83 5.63
C THR A 60 5.60 19.48 4.31
N ASP A 61 5.65 20.39 3.33
CA ASP A 61 5.02 20.13 2.01
C ASP A 61 5.70 18.98 1.27
N PHE A 62 7.02 18.82 1.45
CA PHE A 62 7.74 17.64 0.97
C PHE A 62 7.22 16.35 1.59
N GLY A 63 7.05 16.29 2.91
CA GLY A 63 6.52 15.12 3.61
C GLY A 63 5.09 14.79 3.17
N LYS A 64 4.21 15.80 3.09
CA LYS A 64 2.82 15.63 2.60
C LYS A 64 2.75 14.96 1.22
N PHE A 65 3.71 15.24 0.34
CA PHE A 65 3.78 14.67 -0.99
C PHE A 65 4.46 13.28 -1.00
N MET A 66 5.58 13.15 -0.28
CA MET A 66 6.40 11.94 -0.30
C MET A 66 5.80 10.78 0.51
N ASP A 67 5.12 11.04 1.62
CA ASP A 67 4.57 9.97 2.47
C ASP A 67 3.54 9.12 1.69
N PRO A 68 2.52 9.69 1.02
CA PRO A 68 1.56 8.92 0.24
C PRO A 68 2.15 8.28 -1.02
N LEU A 69 3.28 8.79 -1.51
CA LEU A 69 4.00 8.22 -2.65
C LEU A 69 4.80 6.98 -2.20
N ALA A 70 5.60 7.12 -1.14
CA ALA A 70 6.44 6.07 -0.60
C ALA A 70 5.63 4.87 -0.10
N ASP A 71 4.49 5.11 0.56
CA ASP A 71 3.55 4.07 0.98
C ASP A 71 3.08 3.22 -0.22
N LYS A 72 2.56 3.86 -1.27
CA LYS A 72 2.09 3.15 -2.46
C LYS A 72 3.20 2.44 -3.21
N LEU A 73 4.39 3.04 -3.30
CA LEU A 73 5.53 2.43 -3.97
C LEU A 73 5.95 1.13 -3.30
N LEU A 74 6.03 1.10 -1.97
CA LEU A 74 6.38 -0.11 -1.21
C LEU A 74 5.37 -1.24 -1.47
N VAL A 75 4.06 -0.94 -1.36
CA VAL A 75 3.01 -1.94 -1.55
C VAL A 75 2.93 -2.42 -3.00
N CYS A 76 3.09 -1.51 -3.98
CA CYS A 76 3.15 -1.88 -5.39
C CYS A 76 4.36 -2.76 -5.70
N ALA A 77 5.55 -2.39 -5.20
CA ALA A 77 6.76 -3.19 -5.38
C ALA A 77 6.59 -4.60 -4.80
N ALA A 78 6.01 -4.73 -3.61
CA ALA A 78 5.71 -6.02 -3.00
C ALA A 78 4.77 -6.86 -3.85
N MET A 79 3.65 -6.30 -4.32
CA MET A 79 2.71 -7.05 -5.17
C MET A 79 3.32 -7.45 -6.51
N ILE A 80 4.14 -6.60 -7.12
CA ILE A 80 4.84 -6.92 -8.38
C ILE A 80 5.83 -8.07 -8.16
N CYS A 81 6.60 -8.06 -7.07
CA CYS A 81 7.49 -9.17 -6.74
C CYS A 81 6.73 -10.48 -6.53
N LEU A 82 5.53 -10.41 -5.93
CA LEU A 82 4.68 -11.58 -5.72
C LEU A 82 4.09 -12.16 -7.02
N ILE A 83 4.05 -11.39 -8.12
CA ILE A 83 3.74 -11.94 -9.45
C ILE A 83 4.87 -12.84 -9.91
N GLU A 84 6.11 -12.35 -9.82
CA GLU A 84 7.31 -13.07 -10.26
C GLU A 84 7.53 -14.36 -9.47
N THR A 85 7.25 -14.33 -8.16
CA THR A 85 7.33 -15.53 -7.31
C THR A 85 6.12 -16.47 -7.45
N GLY A 86 5.16 -16.16 -8.33
CA GLY A 86 3.98 -16.97 -8.61
C GLY A 86 2.91 -16.97 -7.52
N GLN A 87 3.02 -16.11 -6.50
CA GLN A 87 2.11 -16.03 -5.36
C GLN A 87 0.86 -15.19 -5.63
N LEU A 88 0.90 -14.30 -6.63
CA LEU A 88 -0.19 -13.41 -7.01
C LEU A 88 -0.39 -13.39 -8.52
N ALA A 89 -1.65 -13.51 -8.95
CA ALA A 89 -1.97 -13.36 -10.37
C ALA A 89 -1.86 -11.89 -10.80
N ALA A 90 -1.22 -11.64 -11.94
CA ALA A 90 -0.98 -10.29 -12.44
C ALA A 90 -2.26 -9.45 -12.59
N TRP A 91 -3.37 -10.06 -12.99
CA TRP A 91 -4.65 -9.35 -13.14
C TRP A 91 -5.20 -8.82 -11.80
N ILE A 92 -4.97 -9.53 -10.69
CA ILE A 92 -5.38 -9.09 -9.34
C ILE A 92 -4.57 -7.86 -8.96
N VAL A 93 -3.26 -7.90 -9.19
CA VAL A 93 -2.35 -6.78 -8.91
C VAL A 93 -2.73 -5.56 -9.74
N ILE A 94 -3.03 -5.74 -11.03
CA ILE A 94 -3.51 -4.65 -11.89
C ILE A 94 -4.77 -4.01 -11.32
N VAL A 95 -5.78 -4.79 -10.94
CA VAL A 95 -7.03 -4.25 -10.35
C VAL A 95 -6.75 -3.45 -9.07
N ILE A 96 -5.92 -3.96 -8.18
CA ILE A 96 -5.57 -3.30 -6.91
C ILE A 96 -4.82 -2.00 -7.16
N ILE A 97 -3.81 -2.02 -8.02
CA ILE A 97 -2.99 -0.85 -8.35
C ILE A 97 -3.80 0.21 -9.09
N SER A 98 -4.56 -0.17 -10.12
CA SER A 98 -5.41 0.77 -10.88
C SER A 98 -6.37 1.50 -9.94
N ARG A 99 -7.01 0.78 -9.00
CA ARG A 99 -7.88 1.40 -8.00
C ARG A 99 -7.15 2.43 -7.13
N GLU A 100 -5.93 2.13 -6.68
CA GLU A 100 -5.13 3.07 -5.87
C GLU A 100 -4.85 4.37 -6.63
N PHE A 101 -4.48 4.27 -7.90
CA PHE A 101 -4.26 5.43 -8.75
C PHE A 101 -5.54 6.21 -9.01
N ILE A 102 -6.66 5.54 -9.30
CA ILE A 102 -7.96 6.20 -9.54
C ILE A 102 -8.38 7.03 -8.34
N ILE A 103 -8.37 6.46 -7.12
CA ILE A 103 -8.79 7.20 -5.92
C ILE A 103 -7.83 8.34 -5.59
N SER A 104 -6.53 8.13 -5.78
CA SER A 104 -5.52 9.15 -5.54
C SER A 104 -5.65 10.33 -6.51
N GLY A 105 -5.78 10.04 -7.80
CA GLY A 105 -5.99 11.04 -8.84
C GLY A 105 -7.30 11.80 -8.63
N PHE A 106 -8.38 11.07 -8.31
CA PHE A 106 -9.66 11.70 -8.02
C PHE A 106 -9.59 12.67 -6.83
N ARG A 107 -8.91 12.27 -5.75
CA ARG A 107 -8.73 13.14 -4.59
C ARG A 107 -7.88 14.38 -4.92
N LEU A 108 -6.87 14.22 -5.77
CA LEU A 108 -6.02 15.32 -6.21
C LEU A 108 -6.84 16.34 -7.00
N VAL A 109 -7.63 15.89 -7.98
CA VAL A 109 -8.51 16.76 -8.78
C VAL A 109 -9.57 17.44 -7.91
N ALA A 110 -10.19 16.71 -6.97
CA ALA A 110 -11.18 17.30 -6.07
C ALA A 110 -10.58 18.36 -5.14
N ALA A 111 -9.37 18.12 -4.63
CA ALA A 111 -8.66 19.07 -3.79
C ALA A 111 -8.31 20.37 -4.53
N ASP A 112 -7.96 20.28 -5.82
CA ASP A 112 -7.72 21.44 -6.69
C ASP A 112 -8.99 22.28 -6.89
N ASN A 113 -10.16 21.63 -6.90
CA ASN A 113 -11.48 22.28 -6.93
C ASN A 113 -11.99 22.72 -5.54
N GLY A 114 -11.13 22.69 -4.50
CA GLY A 114 -11.49 23.09 -3.13
C GLY A 114 -12.37 22.09 -2.36
N VAL A 115 -12.65 20.91 -2.93
CA VAL A 115 -13.47 19.87 -2.30
C VAL A 115 -12.58 18.84 -1.61
N VAL A 116 -12.59 18.82 -0.28
CA VAL A 116 -11.85 17.83 0.51
C VAL A 116 -12.65 16.55 0.67
N ILE A 117 -12.24 15.49 -0.04
CA ILE A 117 -12.89 14.19 0.07
C ILE A 117 -12.27 13.38 1.22
N ALA A 118 -13.10 13.06 2.21
CA ALA A 118 -12.71 12.22 3.34
C ALA A 118 -12.43 10.76 2.91
N ALA A 119 -11.52 10.10 3.61
CA ALA A 119 -11.23 8.68 3.42
C ALA A 119 -12.44 7.81 3.83
N SER A 120 -12.85 6.87 2.96
CA SER A 120 -13.96 5.97 3.28
C SER A 120 -13.53 4.87 4.27
N TYR A 121 -14.48 4.38 5.06
CA TYR A 121 -14.27 3.26 5.99
C TYR A 121 -13.76 2.02 5.26
N TRP A 122 -14.38 1.69 4.12
CA TRP A 122 -13.96 0.60 3.24
C TRP A 122 -12.51 0.72 2.77
N GLY A 123 -12.03 1.96 2.56
CA GLY A 123 -10.64 2.21 2.20
C GLY A 123 -9.66 1.78 3.29
N LYS A 124 -9.99 2.00 4.57
CA LYS A 124 -9.14 1.58 5.69
C LYS A 124 -9.08 0.05 5.82
N PHE A 125 -10.24 -0.61 5.72
CA PHE A 125 -10.32 -2.08 5.77
C PHE A 125 -9.53 -2.70 4.63
N LYS A 126 -9.72 -2.20 3.42
CA LYS A 126 -8.97 -2.61 2.24
C LYS A 126 -7.47 -2.58 2.48
N THR A 127 -6.94 -1.46 3.00
CA THR A 127 -5.50 -1.33 3.27
C THR A 127 -5.05 -2.34 4.32
N THR A 128 -5.76 -2.52 5.43
CA THR A 128 -5.38 -3.49 6.46
C THR A 128 -5.30 -4.91 5.91
N PHE A 129 -6.33 -5.36 5.18
CA PHE A 129 -6.35 -6.70 4.58
C PHE A 129 -5.29 -6.87 3.48
N GLN A 130 -5.02 -5.82 2.71
CA GLN A 130 -3.96 -5.85 1.71
C GLN A 130 -2.57 -5.98 2.35
N MET A 131 -2.29 -5.26 3.44
CA MET A 131 -1.01 -5.40 4.15
C MET A 131 -0.85 -6.80 4.73
N LEU A 132 -1.91 -7.37 5.33
CA LEU A 132 -1.90 -8.75 5.82
C LEU A 132 -1.69 -9.76 4.70
N MET A 133 -2.38 -9.60 3.57
CA MET A 133 -2.20 -10.41 2.37
C MET A 133 -0.74 -10.40 1.93
N VAL A 134 -0.13 -9.22 1.77
CA VAL A 134 1.26 -9.09 1.33
C VAL A 134 2.22 -9.80 2.31
N ILE A 135 2.05 -9.61 3.61
CA ILE A 135 2.90 -10.27 4.63
C ILE A 135 2.80 -11.80 4.55
N VAL A 136 1.59 -12.33 4.45
CA VAL A 136 1.35 -13.79 4.37
C VAL A 136 1.93 -14.37 3.08
N LEU A 137 1.71 -13.71 1.94
CA LEU A 137 2.21 -14.18 0.66
C LEU A 137 3.75 -14.10 0.55
N ILE A 138 4.41 -13.12 1.18
CA ILE A 138 5.87 -13.06 1.24
C ILE A 138 6.43 -14.23 2.06
N LEU A 139 5.81 -14.56 3.19
CA LEU A 139 6.27 -15.65 4.06
C LEU A 139 6.22 -17.02 3.35
N ASN A 140 5.17 -17.26 2.56
CA ASN A 140 5.00 -18.45 1.72
C ASN A 140 5.40 -19.77 2.43
N PHE A 141 4.88 -20.00 3.64
CA PHE A 141 5.14 -21.27 4.33
C PHE A 141 4.52 -22.44 3.57
N ASP A 142 5.26 -23.54 3.49
CA ASP A 142 4.82 -24.78 2.86
C ASP A 142 3.85 -25.56 3.77
N ASN A 143 2.68 -24.96 3.98
CA ASN A 143 1.60 -25.51 4.77
C ASN A 143 0.26 -25.19 4.08
N CYS A 144 -0.56 -26.21 3.85
CA CYS A 144 -1.85 -26.08 3.17
C CYS A 144 -2.76 -25.02 3.81
N TYR A 145 -2.82 -24.96 5.14
CA TYR A 145 -3.62 -23.96 5.85
C TYR A 145 -3.08 -22.54 5.62
N PHE A 146 -1.77 -22.38 5.50
CA PHE A 146 -1.13 -21.09 5.27
C PHE A 146 -1.33 -20.59 3.84
N GLN A 147 -1.23 -21.47 2.86
CA GLN A 147 -1.54 -21.15 1.46
C GLN A 147 -3.03 -20.82 1.27
N LEU A 148 -3.92 -21.55 1.95
CA LEU A 148 -5.35 -21.24 1.96
C LEU A 148 -5.61 -19.86 2.58
N LEU A 149 -4.95 -19.54 3.71
CA LEU A 149 -5.05 -18.23 4.34
C LEU A 149 -4.60 -17.12 3.39
N GLY A 150 -3.47 -17.29 2.70
CA GLY A 150 -2.99 -16.35 1.69
C GLY A 150 -4.03 -16.13 0.58
N THR A 151 -4.57 -17.21 0.04
CA THR A 151 -5.60 -17.17 -1.01
C THR A 151 -6.87 -16.44 -0.54
N VAL A 152 -7.36 -16.76 0.65
CA VAL A 152 -8.54 -16.12 1.25
C VAL A 152 -8.29 -14.62 1.44
N LEU A 153 -7.13 -14.23 1.98
CA LEU A 153 -6.76 -12.84 2.15
C LEU A 153 -6.67 -12.10 0.80
N THR A 154 -6.16 -12.74 -0.25
CA THR A 154 -6.10 -12.17 -1.60
C THR A 154 -7.49 -11.85 -2.14
N TYR A 155 -8.42 -12.80 -2.06
CA TYR A 155 -9.80 -12.55 -2.53
C TYR A 155 -10.54 -11.53 -1.67
N ILE A 156 -10.34 -11.54 -0.35
CA ILE A 156 -10.89 -10.50 0.54
C ILE A 156 -10.34 -9.12 0.15
N ALA A 157 -9.02 -8.98 -0.01
CA ALA A 157 -8.40 -7.72 -0.40
C ALA A 157 -8.90 -7.24 -1.77
N LEU A 158 -9.08 -8.15 -2.73
CA LEU A 158 -9.64 -7.85 -4.05
C LEU A 158 -11.09 -7.36 -3.95
N VAL A 159 -11.95 -8.08 -3.24
CA VAL A 159 -13.36 -7.69 -3.05
C VAL A 159 -13.45 -6.33 -2.35
N LEU A 160 -12.69 -6.12 -1.28
CA LEU A 160 -12.64 -4.84 -0.56
C LEU A 160 -12.12 -3.71 -1.47
N THR A 161 -11.19 -3.99 -2.37
CA THR A 161 -10.70 -3.03 -3.36
C THR A 161 -11.83 -2.56 -4.27
N VAL A 162 -12.60 -3.49 -4.83
CA VAL A 162 -13.71 -3.19 -5.74
C VAL A 162 -14.85 -2.48 -5.01
N VAL A 163 -15.27 -3.01 -3.86
CA VAL A 163 -16.33 -2.41 -3.02
C VAL A 163 -15.94 -1.00 -2.61
N SER A 164 -14.69 -0.80 -2.19
CA SER A 164 -14.24 0.52 -1.78
C SER A 164 -14.17 1.52 -2.94
N LEU A 165 -13.83 1.07 -4.16
CA LEU A 165 -13.88 1.92 -5.35
C LEU A 165 -15.32 2.37 -5.65
N ILE A 166 -16.26 1.43 -5.65
CA ILE A 166 -17.67 1.71 -5.92
C ILE A 166 -18.25 2.65 -4.85
N ASP A 167 -18.03 2.37 -3.57
CA ASP A 167 -18.47 3.21 -2.46
C ASP A 167 -17.93 4.65 -2.58
N TYR A 168 -16.65 4.77 -2.95
CA TYR A 168 -16.00 6.06 -3.09
C TYR A 168 -16.55 6.86 -4.28
N LEU A 169 -16.73 6.22 -5.45
CA LEU A 169 -17.30 6.87 -6.63
C LEU A 169 -18.76 7.25 -6.41
N TRP A 170 -19.55 6.39 -5.76
CA TRP A 170 -20.95 6.68 -5.48
C TRP A 170 -21.10 7.88 -4.55
N LYS A 171 -20.38 7.91 -3.42
CA LYS A 171 -20.48 9.00 -2.45
C LYS A 171 -20.05 10.34 -3.04
N ASN A 172 -19.08 10.34 -3.95
CA ASN A 172 -18.53 11.55 -4.54
C ASN A 172 -19.05 11.84 -5.97
N ARG A 173 -20.13 11.18 -6.39
CA ARG A 173 -20.74 11.37 -7.72
C ARG A 173 -21.23 12.80 -7.98
N ALA A 174 -21.54 13.55 -6.92
CA ALA A 174 -21.98 14.94 -7.02
C ALA A 174 -20.81 15.86 -7.43
N VAL A 175 -19.62 15.63 -6.85
CA VAL A 175 -18.39 16.36 -7.19
C VAL A 175 -18.00 16.15 -8.66
N LEU A 176 -18.28 14.97 -9.21
CA LEU A 176 -18.10 14.67 -10.64
C LEU A 176 -19.07 15.40 -11.57
N LYS A 177 -20.26 15.78 -11.08
CA LYS A 177 -21.30 16.42 -11.90
C LYS A 177 -21.19 17.94 -11.96
N GLU A 178 -20.54 18.57 -10.98
CA GLU A 178 -20.35 20.03 -10.91
C GLU A 178 -19.19 20.54 -11.77
N GLN A 179 -18.44 19.67 -12.46
CA GLN A 179 -17.33 20.05 -13.36
C GLN A 179 -17.79 20.51 -14.77
N LYS A 180 -18.86 21.31 -14.88
CA LYS A 180 -19.25 21.94 -16.15
C LYS A 180 -18.89 23.41 -16.18
#